data_AF-A0A964R379-F1
#
_entry.id   AF-A0A964R379-F1
#
_cell.length_a   1.000
_cell.length_b   1.000
_cell.length_c   1.000
_cell.angle_alpha   90.00
_cell.angle_beta   90.00
_cell.angle_gamma   90.00
#
_symmetry.space_group_name_H-M   'P 1'
#
loop_
_entity.id
_entity.type
_entity.pdbx_description
1 polymer ?
#
loop_
_entity_poly.entity_id
_entity_poly.type
_entity_poly.pdbx_seq_one_letter_code
_entity_poly.pdbx_strand_id
1 'polypeptide(L)' 'MFTKFSLTDKLLFIAAFLSLIFSEIVYFQGQKLEAIFVGIWVPSILGFGIYLKLIGRAKNE' A
#
# COMPACT_ATOMS: atom_id res chain seq x y z
N MET A 1 10.37 6.84 16.15
CA MET A 1 9.02 6.44 15.68
C MET A 1 9.03 5.22 14.75
N PHE A 2 10.02 5.08 13.83
CA PHE A 2 10.13 3.95 12.89
C PHE A 2 10.67 2.62 13.46
N THR A 3 11.01 2.57 14.75
CA THR A 3 11.66 1.42 15.39
C THR A 3 10.71 0.25 15.68
N LYS A 4 9.39 0.41 15.48
CA LYS A 4 8.36 -0.63 15.70
C LYS A 4 7.72 -1.17 14.41
N PHE A 5 8.32 -0.91 13.25
CA PHE A 5 7.80 -1.45 11.99
C PHE A 5 8.28 -2.89 11.78
N SER A 6 7.32 -3.82 11.73
CA SER A 6 7.58 -5.19 11.31
C SER A 6 8.03 -5.23 9.85
N LEU A 7 8.63 -6.34 9.43
CA LEU A 7 9.00 -6.56 8.02
C LEU A 7 7.79 -6.37 7.10
N THR A 8 6.63 -6.91 7.50
CA THR A 8 5.36 -6.77 6.78
C THR A 8 4.94 -5.31 6.63
N ASP A 9 5.03 -4.51 7.70
CA ASP A 9 4.68 -3.08 7.64
C ASP A 9 5.58 -2.33 6.63
N LYS A 10 6.87 -2.66 6.58
CA LYS A 10 7.82 -2.05 5.63
C LYS A 10 7.51 -2.46 4.19
N LEU A 11 7.23 -3.74 3.95
CA LEU A 11 6.89 -4.27 2.63
C LEU A 11 5.61 -3.63 2.09
N LEU A 12 4.57 -3.52 2.91
CA LEU A 12 3.30 -2.88 2.53
C LEU A 12 3.45 -1.40 2.24
N PHE A 13 4.25 -0.70 3.05
CA PHE A 13 4.54 0.72 2.83
C PHE A 13 5.30 0.94 1.51
N ILE A 14 6.33 0.13 1.25
CA ILE A 14 7.08 0.17 -0.01
C ILE A 14 6.16 -0.16 -1.19
N ALA A 15 5.31 -1.19 -1.07
CA ALA A 15 4.37 -1.57 -2.12
C ALA A 15 3.37 -0.44 -2.44
N ALA A 16 2.80 0.19 -1.42
CA ALA A 16 1.90 1.34 -1.59
C ALA A 16 2.62 2.52 -2.26
N PHE A 17 3.85 2.82 -1.83
CA PHE A 17 4.65 3.90 -2.40
C PHE A 17 5.05 3.65 -3.86
N LEU A 18 5.48 2.44 -4.19
CA LEU A 18 5.79 2.04 -5.57
C LEU A 18 4.55 2.06 -6.47
N SER A 19 3.40 1.61 -5.95
CA SER A 19 2.13 1.65 -6.70
C SER A 19 1.69 3.09 -6.99
N LEU A 20 1.91 4.02 -6.05
CA LEU A 20 1.64 5.44 -6.27
C LEU A 20 2.56 6.02 -7.35
N ILE A 21 3.87 5.78 -7.26
CA ILE A 21 4.83 6.24 -8.29
C ILE A 21 4.46 5.69 -9.66
N PHE A 22 4.13 4.39 -9.73
CA PHE A 22 3.72 3.76 -10.97
C PHE A 22 2.46 4.41 -11.56
N SER A 23 1.45 4.67 -10.72
CA SER A 23 0.24 5.41 -11.12
C SER A 23 0.59 6.77 -11.74
N GLU A 24 1.42 7.58 -11.07
CA GLU A 24 1.81 8.90 -11.57
C GLU A 24 2.58 8.80 -12.90
N ILE A 25 3.53 7.85 -13.02
CA ILE A 25 4.27 7.65 -14.28
C ILE A 25 3.32 7.34 -15.43
N VAL A 26 2.38 6.42 -15.24
CA VAL A 26 1.39 6.03 -16.26
C VAL A 26 0.46 7.20 -16.59
N TYR A 27 0.11 8.03 -15.59
CA TYR A 27 -0.72 9.22 -15.79
C TYR A 27 -0.05 10.21 -16.75
N PHE A 28 1.23 10.49 -16.55
CA PHE A 28 2.01 11.39 -17.41
C PHE A 28 2.35 10.78 -18.78
N GLN A 29 2.24 9.45 -18.95
CA GLN A 29 2.37 8.77 -20.24
C GLN A 29 1.09 8.82 -21.10
N GLY A 30 0.00 9.41 -20.58
CA GLY A 30 -1.25 9.62 -21.32
C GLY A 30 -2.34 8.58 -21.02
N GLN A 31 -2.02 7.51 -20.29
CA GLN A 31 -2.96 6.47 -19.85
C GLN A 31 -3.64 6.88 -18.53
N LYS A 32 -4.45 7.93 -18.61
CA LYS A 32 -5.00 8.61 -17.42
C LYS A 32 -5.97 7.73 -16.62
N LEU A 33 -6.80 6.95 -17.31
CA LEU A 33 -7.85 6.16 -16.65
C LEU A 33 -7.24 4.97 -15.90
N GLU A 34 -6.28 4.30 -16.53
CA GLU A 34 -5.52 3.18 -15.98
C GLU A 34 -4.69 3.65 -14.78
N ALA A 35 -4.04 4.81 -14.90
CA ALA A 35 -3.32 5.43 -13.80
C ALA A 35 -4.23 5.73 -12.61
N ILE A 36 -5.35 6.44 -12.83
CA ILE A 36 -6.31 6.74 -11.76
C ILE A 36 -6.82 5.45 -11.12
N PHE A 37 -7.12 4.42 -11.92
CA PHE A 37 -7.55 3.12 -11.43
C PHE A 37 -6.49 2.47 -10.52
N VAL A 38 -5.20 2.58 -10.82
CA VAL A 38 -4.14 2.10 -9.92
C VAL A 38 -4.03 2.99 -8.67
N GLY A 39 -4.05 4.32 -8.84
CA GLY A 39 -3.90 5.28 -7.76
C GLY A 39 -4.97 5.15 -6.68
N ILE A 40 -6.23 4.89 -7.05
CA ILE A 40 -7.33 4.68 -6.08
C ILE A 40 -7.18 3.39 -5.27
N TRP A 41 -6.39 2.40 -5.73
CA TRP A 41 -6.18 1.13 -5.01
C TRP A 41 -5.06 1.19 -3.96
N VAL A 42 -4.18 2.20 -4.01
CA VAL A 42 -3.10 2.41 -3.03
C VAL A 42 -3.60 2.38 -1.56
N PRO A 43 -4.67 3.10 -1.16
CA PRO A 43 -5.18 3.02 0.22
C PRO A 43 -5.68 1.63 0.61
N SER A 44 -6.18 0.83 -0.35
CA SER A 44 -6.63 -0.55 -0.09
C SER A 44 -5.47 -1.48 0.29
N ILE A 45 -4.26 -1.25 -0.26
CA ILE A 45 -3.04 -1.99 0.12
C ILE A 45 -2.71 -1.75 1.60
N LEU A 46 -2.78 -0.48 2.04
CA LEU A 46 -2.53 -0.11 3.43
C LEU A 46 -3.63 -0.64 4.36
N GLY A 47 -4.90 -0.54 3.93
CA GLY A 47 -6.05 -1.09 4.67
C GLY A 47 -5.95 -2.61 4.86
N PHE A 48 -5.58 -3.35 3.81
CA PHE A 48 -5.32 -4.78 3.88
C PHE A 48 -4.17 -5.10 4.84
N GLY A 49 -3.11 -4.29 4.82
CA GLY A 49 -2.02 -4.38 5.77
C GLY A 49 -2.43 -4.26 7.23
N ILE A 50 -3.25 -3.26 7.54
CA ILE A 50 -3.82 -3.04 8.87
C ILE A 50 -4.71 -4.23 9.27
N TYR A 51 -5.54 -4.73 8.35
CA TYR A 51 -6.40 -5.89 8.58
C TYR A 51 -5.60 -7.15 8.97
N LEU A 52 -4.54 -7.48 8.22
CA LEU A 52 -3.66 -8.60 8.55
C LEU A 52 -3.00 -8.44 9.93
N LYS A 53 -2.59 -7.21 10.26
CA LYS A 53 -1.98 -6.90 11.56
C LYS A 53 -2.98 -7.05 12.72
N LEU A 54 -4.24 -6.68 12.51
CA LEU A 54 -5.31 -6.85 13.50
C LEU A 54 -5.58 -8.34 13.76
N ILE A 55 -5.69 -9.15 12.71
CA ILE A 55 -5.84 -10.61 12.86
C ILE A 55 -4.64 -11.22 13.57
N GLY A 56 -3.42 -10.82 13.19
CA GLY A 56 -2.20 -11.30 13.83
C GLY A 56 -2.11 -10.96 15.31
N ARG A 57 -2.69 -9.84 15.75
CA ARG A 57 -2.78 -9.48 17.18
C ARG A 57 -3.84 -10.30 17.91
N ALA A 58 -5.04 -10.44 17.33
CA ALA A 58 -6.13 -11.20 17.94
C ALA A 58 -5.79 -12.68 18.16
N LYS A 59 -4.86 -13.25 17.39
CA LYS A 59 -4.37 -14.62 17.57
C LYS A 59 -3.36 -14.78 18.73
N ASN A 60 -2.74 -13.69 19.16
CA ASN A 60 -1.69 -13.68 20.19
C ASN A 60 -2.21 -13.24 21.58
N GLU A 61 -3.52 -12.99 21.71
CA GLU A 61 -4.25 -12.83 22.97
C GLU A 61 -4.91 -14.16 23.36
#